data_AF-A0ABC9SPP5-F1
#
_entry.id   AF-A0ABC9SPP5-F1
#
_cell.length_a   1.000
_cell.length_b   1.000
_cell.length_c   1.000
_cell.angle_alpha   90.00
_cell.angle_beta   90.00
_cell.angle_gamma   90.00
#
_symmetry.space_group_name_H-M   'P 1'
#
loop_
_entity.id
_entity.type
_entity.pdbx_description
1 polymer ?
#
loop_
_entity_poly.entity_id
_entity_poly.type
_entity_poly.pdbx_seq_one_letter_code
_entity_poly.pdbx_strand_id
1 'polypeptide(L)'
;QSVSTYVQIFNSDGIEGLLERRYPPGRTPYLSLDEEAEIRNMLIESTPNQEGIGPETHWDTRVLQYLLEERYHVSMSRGGICDMLRRWGFTYTRPTYCLKKADPQKQQKFLRELHWIKKLIRRYDTVL
;
A
#
# COMPACT_ATOMS: atom_id res chain seq x y z
N GLN A 1 4.03 -21.43 -31.29
CA GLN A 1 4.79 -22.70 -31.31
C GLN A 1 4.31 -23.48 -32.53
N SER A 2 5.20 -23.89 -33.43
CA SER A 2 4.86 -24.69 -34.61
C SER A 2 5.32 -26.14 -34.43
N VAL A 3 4.74 -27.07 -35.19
CA VAL A 3 5.12 -28.50 -35.19
C VAL A 3 6.60 -28.69 -35.53
N SER A 4 7.15 -27.85 -36.40
CA SER A 4 8.58 -27.89 -36.77
C SER A 4 9.51 -27.65 -35.58
N THR A 5 9.14 -26.75 -34.66
CA THR A 5 9.93 -26.46 -33.45
C THR A 5 9.96 -27.66 -32.51
N TYR A 6 8.83 -28.38 -32.35
CA TYR A 6 8.78 -29.61 -31.55
C TYR A 6 9.67 -30.71 -32.13
N VAL A 7 9.64 -30.91 -33.45
CA VAL A 7 10.49 -31.92 -34.12
C VAL A 7 11.97 -31.59 -33.96
N GLN A 8 12.36 -30.32 -34.05
CA GLN A 8 13.74 -29.89 -33.84
C GLN A 8 14.22 -30.15 -32.41
N ILE A 9 13.42 -29.75 -31.40
CA ILE A 9 13.75 -29.96 -29.98
C ILE A 9 13.83 -31.46 -29.65
N PHE A 10 12.89 -32.26 -30.16
CA PHE A 10 12.91 -33.71 -29.96
C PHE A 10 14.14 -34.36 -30.59
N ASN A 11 14.53 -33.91 -31.80
CA ASN A 11 15.70 -34.47 -32.48
C ASN A 11 17.03 -34.06 -31.81
N SER A 12 17.11 -32.91 -31.14
CA SER A 12 18.31 -32.47 -30.41
C SER A 12 18.41 -33.07 -29.01
N ASP A 13 17.34 -32.95 -28.23
CA ASP A 13 17.35 -33.16 -26.77
C ASP A 13 16.42 -34.30 -26.32
N GLY A 14 15.82 -35.01 -27.27
CA GLY A 14 14.91 -36.12 -27.01
C GLY A 14 13.62 -35.68 -26.31
N ILE A 15 13.05 -36.60 -25.52
CA ILE A 15 11.83 -36.32 -24.74
C ILE A 15 12.08 -35.28 -23.65
N GLU A 16 13.27 -35.25 -23.04
CA GLU A 16 13.61 -34.32 -21.96
C GLU A 16 13.54 -32.85 -22.41
N GLY A 17 13.99 -32.54 -23.63
CA GLY A 17 13.87 -31.19 -24.20
C GLY A 17 12.43 -30.73 -24.42
N LEU A 18 11.49 -31.67 -24.61
CA LEU A 18 10.05 -31.34 -24.72
C LEU A 18 9.41 -31.08 -23.35
N LEU A 19 9.97 -31.66 -22.28
CA LEU A 19 9.50 -31.45 -20.91
C LEU A 19 10.03 -30.13 -20.32
N GLU A 20 11.16 -29.63 -20.82
CA GLU A 20 11.73 -28.36 -20.38
C GLU A 20 10.86 -27.16 -20.84
N ARG A 21 9.99 -26.70 -19.93
CA ARG A 21 9.11 -25.57 -20.20
C ARG A 21 9.83 -24.26 -19.90
N ARG A 22 10.43 -23.67 -20.95
CA ARG A 22 11.04 -22.34 -20.86
C ARG A 22 9.98 -21.25 -20.92
N TYR A 23 9.72 -20.62 -19.79
CA TYR A 23 8.91 -19.41 -19.74
C TYR A 23 9.80 -18.21 -20.07
N PRO A 24 9.35 -17.30 -20.95
CA PRO A 24 10.07 -16.04 -21.13
C PRO A 24 10.15 -15.34 -19.77
N PRO A 25 11.28 -14.70 -19.44
CA PRO A 25 11.37 -13.90 -18.23
C PRO A 25 10.25 -12.87 -18.22
N GLY A 26 9.64 -12.68 -17.05
CA GLY A 26 8.61 -11.66 -16.88
C GLY A 26 9.12 -10.27 -17.24
N ARG A 27 8.20 -9.31 -17.33
CA ARG A 27 8.56 -7.90 -17.53
C ARG A 27 9.54 -7.48 -16.44
N THR A 28 10.63 -6.80 -16.82
CA THR A 28 11.58 -6.24 -15.86
C THR A 28 10.84 -5.28 -14.91
N PRO A 29 11.09 -5.36 -13.60
CA PRO A 29 10.58 -4.38 -12.65
C PRO A 29 10.95 -2.95 -13.09
N TYR A 30 10.10 -1.99 -12.75
CA TYR A 30 10.35 -0.58 -13.07
C TYR A 30 11.49 0.01 -12.23
N LEU A 31 11.66 -0.52 -11.01
CA LEU A 31 12.63 -0.05 -10.02
C LEU A 31 13.67 -1.15 -9.78
N SER A 32 14.91 -0.75 -9.58
CA SER A 32 15.97 -1.61 -9.05
C SER A 32 15.73 -1.93 -7.57
N LEU A 33 16.36 -2.98 -7.06
CA LEU A 33 16.20 -3.40 -5.66
C LEU A 33 16.62 -2.31 -4.67
N ASP A 34 17.64 -1.52 -5.02
CA ASP A 34 18.13 -0.43 -4.18
C ASP A 34 17.14 0.74 -4.13
N GLU A 35 16.57 1.12 -5.28
CA GLU A 35 15.51 2.13 -5.35
C GLU A 35 14.25 1.68 -4.61
N GLU A 36 13.86 0.40 -4.73
CA GLU A 36 12.73 -0.13 -3.96
C GLU A 36 12.97 -0.01 -2.44
N ALA A 37 14.17 -0.34 -1.98
CA ALA A 37 14.53 -0.26 -0.56
C ALA A 37 14.54 1.18 -0.06
N GLU A 38 15.08 2.11 -0.85
CA GLU A 38 15.11 3.54 -0.53
C GLU A 38 13.69 4.11 -0.39
N ILE A 39 12.82 3.86 -1.39
CA ILE A 39 11.45 4.37 -1.40
C ILE A 39 10.65 3.77 -0.23
N ARG A 40 10.84 2.47 0.07
CA ARG A 40 10.19 1.84 1.22
C ARG A 40 10.58 2.49 2.54
N ASN A 41 11.87 2.78 2.74
CA ASN A 41 12.35 3.44 3.95
C ASN A 41 11.81 4.86 4.06
N MET A 42 11.82 5.62 2.96
CA MET A 42 11.23 6.96 2.90
C MET A 42 9.75 6.97 3.28
N LEU A 43 8.98 6.00 2.75
CA LEU A 43 7.55 5.85 3.07
C LEU A 43 7.25 5.62 4.56
N ILE A 44 8.18 4.99 5.28
CA ILE A 44 8.05 4.64 6.70
C ILE A 44 8.51 5.79 7.60
N GLU A 45 9.65 6.40 7.26
CA GLU A 45 10.35 7.34 8.14
C GLU A 45 9.91 8.79 7.96
N SER A 46 9.37 9.14 6.79
CA SER A 46 9.05 10.53 6.47
C SER A 46 7.66 10.71 5.88
N THR A 47 7.31 11.97 5.66
CA THR A 47 6.06 12.41 5.03
C THR A 47 6.40 13.22 3.77
N PRO A 48 5.47 13.32 2.80
CA PRO A 48 5.71 14.10 1.59
C PRO A 48 6.20 15.53 1.83
N ASN A 49 5.69 16.17 2.89
CA ASN A 49 6.09 17.51 3.29
C ASN A 49 7.54 17.59 3.81
N GLN A 50 8.00 16.57 4.55
CA GLN A 50 9.39 16.50 5.01
C GLN A 50 10.35 16.27 3.84
N GLU A 51 9.91 15.52 2.82
CA GLU A 51 10.67 15.26 1.59
C GLU A 51 10.59 16.41 0.58
N GLY A 52 9.82 17.47 0.84
CA GLY A 52 9.64 18.60 -0.07
C GLY A 52 8.84 18.28 -1.34
N ILE A 53 8.10 17.18 -1.36
CA ILE A 53 7.33 16.71 -2.53
C ILE A 53 5.97 17.42 -2.60
N GLY A 54 5.38 17.76 -1.46
CA GLY A 54 4.10 18.46 -1.39
C GLY A 54 3.67 18.77 0.03
N PRO A 55 2.62 19.58 0.23
CA PRO A 55 2.18 20.01 1.57
C PRO A 55 1.53 18.89 2.40
N GLU A 56 1.42 17.69 1.84
CA GLU A 56 0.64 16.61 2.42
C GLU A 56 1.33 15.96 3.62
N THR A 57 0.50 15.64 4.61
CA THR A 57 0.92 15.03 5.87
C THR A 57 1.06 13.51 5.80
N HIS A 58 0.60 12.90 4.71
CA HIS A 58 0.59 11.46 4.50
C HIS A 58 0.83 11.14 3.04
N TRP A 59 1.37 9.95 2.78
CA TRP A 59 1.60 9.46 1.44
C TRP A 59 0.28 9.11 0.74
N ASP A 60 -0.01 9.77 -0.38
CA ASP A 60 -1.04 9.37 -1.34
C ASP A 60 -0.36 8.84 -2.60
N THR A 61 -1.06 7.94 -3.29
CA THR A 61 -0.70 7.41 -4.62
C THR A 61 -0.42 8.50 -5.65
N ARG A 62 -1.09 9.66 -5.58
CA ARG A 62 -0.82 10.81 -6.46
C ARG A 62 0.54 11.45 -6.19
N VAL A 63 0.85 11.63 -4.92
CA VAL A 63 2.14 12.17 -4.47
C VAL A 63 3.26 11.21 -4.84
N LEU A 64 3.04 9.91 -4.64
CA LEU A 64 3.98 8.87 -5.05
C LEU A 64 4.18 8.81 -6.55
N GLN A 65 3.12 9.00 -7.35
CA GLN A 65 3.24 9.04 -8.80
C GLN A 65 4.17 10.18 -9.23
N TYR A 66 3.97 11.37 -8.66
CA TYR A 66 4.82 12.52 -8.92
C TYR A 66 6.27 12.28 -8.49
N LEU A 67 6.49 11.73 -7.28
CA LEU A 67 7.82 11.36 -6.78
C LEU A 67 8.57 10.40 -7.71
N LEU A 68 7.88 9.35 -8.17
CA LEU A 68 8.46 8.33 -9.05
C LEU A 68 8.85 8.91 -10.41
N GLU A 69 8.04 9.81 -10.95
CA GLU A 69 8.34 10.46 -12.22
C GLU A 69 9.48 11.49 -12.10
N GLU A 70 9.51 12.26 -11.02
CA GLU A 70 10.48 13.34 -10.81
C GLU A 70 11.87 12.81 -10.41
N ARG A 71 11.96 11.92 -9.41
CA ARG A 71 13.25 11.45 -8.87
C ARG A 71 13.81 10.21 -9.55
N TYR A 72 12.94 9.31 -10.01
CA TYR A 72 13.34 8.00 -10.53
C TYR A 72 13.06 7.85 -12.04
N HIS A 73 12.44 8.85 -12.67
CA HIS A 73 12.03 8.81 -14.09
C HIS A 73 11.17 7.59 -14.45
N VAL A 74 10.40 7.10 -13.47
CA VAL A 74 9.52 5.94 -13.61
C VAL A 74 8.08 6.43 -13.71
N SER A 75 7.47 6.26 -14.89
CA SER A 75 6.04 6.51 -15.06
C SER A 75 5.23 5.25 -14.76
N MET A 76 4.42 5.32 -13.70
CA MET A 76 3.53 4.26 -13.27
C MET A 76 2.11 4.78 -13.13
N SER A 77 1.13 3.94 -13.49
CA SER A 77 -0.26 4.24 -13.19
C SER A 77 -0.51 4.17 -11.68
N ARG A 78 -1.47 4.95 -11.17
CA ARG A 78 -1.87 4.88 -9.75
C ARG A 78 -2.27 3.47 -9.30
N GLY A 79 -2.88 2.68 -10.19
CA GLY A 79 -3.19 1.27 -9.93
C GLY A 79 -1.93 0.42 -9.78
N GLY A 80 -0.93 0.61 -10.66
CA GLY A 80 0.36 -0.06 -10.55
C GLY A 80 1.11 0.31 -9.27
N ILE A 81 1.02 1.56 -8.83
CA ILE A 81 1.58 2.01 -7.55
C ILE A 81 0.85 1.34 -6.38
N CYS A 82 -0.49 1.27 -6.39
CA CYS A 82 -1.25 0.52 -5.39
C CYS A 82 -0.82 -0.94 -5.30
N ASP A 83 -0.71 -1.62 -6.44
CA ASP A 83 -0.29 -3.03 -6.48
C ASP A 83 1.15 -3.20 -5.99
N MET A 84 2.05 -2.28 -6.35
CA MET A 84 3.41 -2.23 -5.84
C MET A 84 3.44 -2.11 -4.31
N LEU A 85 2.72 -1.13 -3.75
CA LEU A 85 2.63 -0.93 -2.30
C LEU A 85 2.07 -2.18 -1.58
N ARG A 86 1.06 -2.84 -2.16
CA ARG A 86 0.51 -4.09 -1.61
C ARG A 86 1.53 -5.22 -1.60
N ARG A 87 2.30 -5.39 -2.69
CA ARG A 87 3.40 -6.38 -2.75
C ARG A 87 4.48 -6.07 -1.73
N TRP A 88 4.69 -4.79 -1.43
CA TRP A 88 5.63 -4.35 -0.41
C TRP A 88 5.13 -4.53 1.03
N GLY A 89 3.87 -4.92 1.22
CA GLY A 89 3.27 -5.15 2.53
C GLY A 89 2.58 -3.93 3.13
N PHE A 90 2.53 -2.80 2.41
CA PHE A 90 1.78 -1.64 2.85
C PHE A 90 0.28 -1.89 2.73
N THR A 91 -0.46 -1.41 3.72
CA THR A 91 -1.92 -1.47 3.74
C THR A 91 -2.48 -0.06 3.78
N TYR A 92 -3.56 0.16 3.04
CA TYR A 92 -4.27 1.43 3.07
C TYR A 92 -4.77 1.74 4.49
N THR A 93 -4.38 2.91 4.99
CA THR A 93 -4.85 3.42 6.28
C THR A 93 -5.57 4.72 6.05
N ARG A 94 -6.83 4.80 6.50
CA ARG A 94 -7.57 6.05 6.46
C ARG A 94 -7.05 6.96 7.58
N PRO A 95 -6.54 8.16 7.29
CA PRO A 95 -6.24 9.12 8.33
C PRO A 95 -7.57 9.45 9.04
N THR A 96 -7.72 8.96 10.26
CA THR A 96 -8.86 9.33 11.09
C THR A 96 -8.49 10.61 11.80
N TYR A 97 -9.39 11.59 11.78
CA TYR A 97 -9.18 12.87 12.44
C TYR A 97 -9.01 12.66 13.95
N CYS A 98 -7.77 12.62 14.40
CA CYS A 98 -7.43 12.69 15.81
C CYS A 98 -7.18 14.16 16.15
N LEU A 99 -8.06 14.75 16.97
CA LEU A 99 -7.84 16.07 17.54
C LEU A 99 -6.53 16.04 18.34
N LYS A 100 -5.48 16.73 17.87
CA LYS A 100 -4.19 16.84 18.60
C LYS A 100 -4.33 17.32 20.05
N LYS A 101 -5.41 18.07 20.36
CA LYS A 101 -5.71 18.60 21.69
C LYS A 101 -6.60 17.67 22.55
N ALA A 102 -7.01 16.52 22.02
CA ALA A 102 -7.84 15.59 22.77
C ALA A 102 -7.04 14.96 23.92
N ASP A 103 -7.58 15.09 25.13
CA ASP A 103 -7.07 14.42 26.32
C ASP A 103 -7.88 13.12 26.54
N PRO A 104 -7.26 11.93 26.37
CA PRO A 104 -7.95 10.65 26.48
C PRO A 104 -8.61 10.44 27.84
N GLN A 105 -8.00 10.96 28.91
CA GLN A 105 -8.52 10.81 30.28
C GLN A 105 -9.78 11.66 30.47
N LYS A 106 -9.79 12.90 29.96
CA LYS A 106 -10.97 13.77 29.99
C LYS A 106 -12.10 13.21 29.14
N GLN A 107 -11.80 12.63 27.97
CA GLN A 107 -12.80 11.96 27.14
C GLN A 107 -13.45 10.78 27.86
N GLN A 108 -12.65 9.92 28.51
CA GLN A 108 -13.20 8.81 29.28
C GLN A 108 -14.04 9.26 30.47
N LYS A 109 -13.64 10.33 31.16
CA LYS A 109 -14.44 10.91 32.25
C LYS A 109 -15.79 11.39 31.73
N PHE A 110 -15.80 12.16 30.64
CA PHE A 110 -17.03 12.65 30.01
C PHE A 110 -17.95 11.50 29.55
N LEU A 111 -17.40 10.45 28.94
CA LEU A 111 -18.19 9.29 28.51
C LEU A 111 -18.84 8.56 29.69
N ARG A 112 -18.15 8.44 30.83
CA ARG A 112 -18.72 7.87 32.06
C ARG A 112 -19.86 8.72 32.60
N GLU A 113 -19.68 10.04 32.66
CA GLU A 113 -20.72 10.99 33.10
C GLU A 113 -21.95 10.92 32.19
N LEU A 114 -21.73 10.97 30.87
CA LEU A 114 -22.80 10.85 29.87
C LEU A 114 -23.57 9.53 29.99
N HIS A 115 -22.86 8.42 30.19
CA HIS A 115 -23.48 7.11 30.35
C HIS A 115 -24.36 7.06 31.61
N TRP A 116 -23.88 7.67 32.69
CA TRP A 116 -24.63 7.75 33.95
C TRP A 116 -25.90 8.58 33.79
N ILE A 117 -25.83 9.74 33.14
CA ILE A 117 -26.99 10.60 32.83
C ILE A 117 -28.01 9.84 31.97
N LYS A 118 -27.57 9.16 30.90
CA LYS A 118 -28.46 8.35 30.04
C LYS A 118 -29.19 7.26 30.81
N LYS A 119 -28.48 6.58 31.73
CA LYS A 119 -29.08 5.53 32.58
C LYS A 119 -30.16 6.11 33.50
N LEU A 120 -29.93 7.30 34.03
CA LEU A 120 -30.89 8.03 34.88
C LEU A 120 -32.16 8.41 34.12
N ILE A 121 -32.01 9.04 32.94
CA ILE A 121 -33.15 9.43 32.10
C ILE A 121 -33.99 8.21 31.73
N ARG A 122 -33.36 7.11 31.28
CA ARG A 122 -34.06 5.86 30.97
C ARG A 122 -34.88 5.34 32.14
N ARG A 123 -34.34 5.44 33.37
CA ARG A 123 -35.01 4.96 34.59
C ARG A 123 -36.25 5.81 34.91
N TYR A 124 -36.18 7.12 34.72
CA TYR A 124 -37.33 8.02 34.92
C TYR A 124 -38.42 7.80 33.86
N ASP A 125 -38.04 7.53 32.60
CA ASP A 125 -38.97 7.19 31.51
C ASP A 125 -39.71 5.85 31.69
N THR A 126 -39.20 4.95 32.56
CA THR A 126 -39.83 3.63 32.80
C THR A 126 -40.80 3.64 33.99
N VAL A 127 -40.87 4.74 34.74
CA VAL A 127 -41.65 4.87 36.00
C VAL A 127 -42.87 5.79 35.81
N LEU A 128 -43.00 6.43 34.65
CA LEU A 128 -44.22 7.08 34.15
C LEU A 128 -44.94 6.15 33.16
#